data_AF-A0A9Q3KYT0-F1
#
_entry.id   AF-A0A9Q3KYT0-F1
#
_cell.length_a   1.000
_cell.length_b   1.000
_cell.length_c   1.000
_cell.angle_alpha   90.00
_cell.angle_beta   90.00
_cell.angle_gamma   90.00
#
_symmetry.space_group_name_H-M   'P 1'
#
loop_
_entity.id
_entity.type
_entity.pdbx_description
1 polymer ?
#
loop_
_entity_poly.entity_id
_entity_poly.type
_entity_poly.pdbx_seq_one_letter_code
_entity_poly.pdbx_strand_id
1 'polypeptide(L)'
;MNDQLKILQDHVLKIVENTNQFATHLAKSDSERQKLKNEIIANVEQIHKNYEPHMPRHSTPLTEEKLSVKGSFTPLLGENVVSVKDIPKLEEWPTFSGEGEYNHIELIRTIDMLQEDFNITDEIIVGKLNSLFTRTAKKWYYKMRMDYGKHDWSWWKSEVITKWANNSQRIKMENAFESAIFNSEKYKPLTWFFKQKDRLSALHPDMSDTRLI
;
A
#
# COMPACT_ATOMS: atom_id res chain seq x y z
N MET A 1 -33.23 -3.70 -56.18
CA MET A 1 -33.10 -2.57 -55.24
C MET A 1 -33.76 -2.86 -53.89
N ASN A 2 -34.90 -3.57 -53.84
CA ASN A 2 -35.61 -3.89 -52.60
C ASN A 2 -34.92 -4.92 -51.67
N ASP A 3 -34.17 -5.88 -52.20
CA ASP A 3 -33.57 -6.94 -51.34
C ASP A 3 -32.45 -6.43 -50.45
N GLN A 4 -31.64 -5.47 -50.92
CA GLN A 4 -30.58 -4.84 -50.14
C GLN A 4 -31.16 -4.00 -48.98
N LEU A 5 -32.30 -3.35 -49.22
CA LEU A 5 -32.99 -2.58 -48.19
C LEU A 5 -33.55 -3.49 -47.08
N LYS A 6 -34.08 -4.66 -47.45
CA LYS A 6 -34.59 -5.65 -46.50
C LYS A 6 -33.47 -6.23 -45.62
N ILE A 7 -32.33 -6.57 -46.22
CA ILE A 7 -31.15 -7.05 -45.48
C ILE A 7 -30.66 -6.00 -44.47
N LEU A 8 -30.62 -4.73 -44.89
CA LEU A 8 -30.23 -3.64 -43.99
C LEU A 8 -31.22 -3.46 -42.83
N GLN A 9 -32.53 -3.57 -43.08
CA GLN A 9 -33.56 -3.51 -42.05
C GLN A 9 -33.40 -4.65 -41.03
N ASP A 10 -33.17 -5.88 -41.50
CA ASP A 10 -32.95 -7.04 -40.63
C ASP A 10 -31.67 -6.90 -39.78
N HIS A 11 -30.61 -6.35 -40.35
CA HIS A 11 -29.38 -6.06 -39.60
C HIS A 11 -29.58 -5.00 -38.52
N VAL A 12 -30.32 -3.92 -38.82
CA VAL A 12 -30.63 -2.87 -37.84
C VAL A 12 -31.48 -3.44 -36.70
N LEU A 13 -32.48 -4.26 -37.01
CA LEU A 13 -33.31 -4.96 -36.01
C LEU A 13 -32.45 -5.81 -35.06
N LYS A 14 -31.52 -6.58 -35.62
CA LYS A 14 -30.61 -7.43 -34.83
C LYS A 14 -29.67 -6.63 -33.93
N ILE A 15 -29.19 -5.47 -34.40
CA ILE A 15 -28.35 -4.56 -33.59
C ILE A 15 -29.14 -4.00 -32.41
N VAL A 16 -30.39 -3.59 -32.65
CA VAL A 16 -31.27 -3.06 -31.60
C VAL A 16 -31.56 -4.14 -30.55
N GLU A 17 -31.87 -5.36 -30.99
CA GLU A 17 -32.13 -6.49 -30.09
C GLU A 17 -30.91 -6.81 -29.21
N ASN A 18 -29.72 -6.89 -29.80
CA ASN A 18 -28.48 -7.12 -29.06
C ASN A 18 -28.17 -6.00 -28.06
N THR A 19 -28.46 -4.75 -28.43
CA THR A 19 -28.25 -3.58 -27.56
C THR A 19 -29.18 -3.64 -26.35
N ASN A 20 -30.43 -4.03 -26.56
CA ASN A 20 -31.41 -4.21 -25.48
C ASN A 20 -31.01 -5.37 -24.55
N GLN A 21 -30.53 -6.49 -25.11
CA GLN A 21 -30.01 -7.61 -24.31
C GLN A 21 -28.79 -7.19 -23.49
N PHE A 22 -27.87 -6.40 -24.05
CA PHE A 22 -26.73 -5.89 -23.30
C PHE A 22 -27.16 -4.96 -22.15
N ALA A 23 -28.12 -4.07 -22.40
CA ALA A 23 -28.66 -3.18 -21.38
C ALA A 23 -29.32 -3.93 -20.21
N THR A 24 -30.06 -5.01 -20.49
CA THR A 24 -30.69 -5.83 -19.44
C THR A 24 -29.65 -6.61 -18.63
N HIS A 25 -28.62 -7.15 -19.27
CA HIS A 25 -27.50 -7.80 -18.57
C HIS A 25 -26.74 -6.82 -17.66
N LEU A 26 -26.50 -5.58 -18.12
CA LEU A 26 -25.84 -4.55 -17.34
C LEU A 26 -26.68 -4.17 -16.10
N ALA A 27 -27.99 -3.95 -16.28
CA ALA A 27 -28.89 -3.65 -15.17
C ALA A 27 -28.97 -4.77 -14.13
N LYS A 28 -28.94 -6.03 -14.57
CA LYS A 28 -28.90 -7.20 -13.68
C LYS A 28 -27.58 -7.25 -12.89
N SER A 29 -26.45 -7.04 -13.56
CA SER A 29 -25.13 -6.97 -12.93
C SER A 29 -25.05 -5.85 -11.89
N ASP A 30 -25.59 -4.67 -12.18
CA ASP A 30 -25.63 -3.55 -11.22
C ASP A 30 -26.51 -3.86 -10.01
N SER A 31 -27.66 -4.52 -10.23
CA SER A 31 -28.51 -4.97 -9.13
C SER A 31 -27.82 -5.99 -8.23
N GLU A 32 -27.11 -6.97 -8.80
CA GLU A 32 -26.34 -7.96 -8.03
C GLU A 32 -25.21 -7.30 -7.25
N ARG A 33 -24.49 -6.37 -7.87
CA ARG A 33 -23.44 -5.59 -7.20
C ARG A 33 -23.98 -4.77 -6.03
N GLN A 34 -25.17 -4.18 -6.18
CA GLN A 34 -25.79 -3.42 -5.10
C GLN A 34 -26.25 -4.31 -3.93
N LYS A 35 -26.75 -5.52 -4.23
CA LYS A 35 -27.08 -6.53 -3.19
C LYS A 35 -25.83 -6.92 -2.40
N LEU A 36 -24.73 -7.26 -3.08
CA LEU A 36 -23.45 -7.60 -2.45
C LEU A 36 -22.91 -6.46 -1.58
N LYS A 37 -23.00 -5.21 -2.04
CA LYS A 37 -22.61 -4.04 -1.23
C LYS A 37 -23.42 -3.94 0.06
N ASN A 38 -24.74 -4.10 -0.03
CA ASN A 38 -25.61 -4.03 1.14
C ASN A 38 -25.34 -5.18 2.13
N GLU A 39 -25.06 -6.38 1.63
CA GLU A 39 -24.69 -7.55 2.44
C GLU A 39 -23.36 -7.33 3.19
N ILE A 40 -22.34 -6.78 2.51
CA ILE A 40 -21.06 -6.45 3.15
C ILE A 40 -21.27 -5.42 4.28
N ILE A 41 -22.06 -4.37 4.04
CA ILE A 41 -22.36 -3.34 5.06
C ILE A 41 -23.03 -3.99 6.28
N ALA A 42 -24.05 -4.83 6.06
CA ALA A 42 -24.74 -5.52 7.14
C ALA A 42 -23.80 -6.45 7.94
N ASN A 43 -22.88 -7.15 7.27
CA ASN A 43 -21.91 -8.02 7.92
C ASN A 43 -20.89 -7.24 8.76
N VAL A 44 -20.41 -6.09 8.27
CA VAL A 44 -19.51 -5.20 9.04
C VAL A 44 -20.20 -4.68 10.30
N GLU A 45 -21.47 -4.29 10.20
CA GLU A 45 -22.27 -3.83 11.36
C GLU A 45 -22.48 -4.94 12.39
N GLN A 46 -22.65 -6.20 11.97
CA GLN A 46 -22.71 -7.34 12.89
C GLN A 46 -21.37 -7.61 13.58
N ILE A 47 -20.25 -7.52 12.85
CA ILE A 47 -18.91 -7.66 13.44
C ILE A 47 -18.68 -6.58 14.51
N HIS A 48 -19.06 -5.32 14.23
CA HIS A 48 -18.93 -4.23 15.19
C HIS A 48 -19.81 -4.42 16.43
N LYS A 49 -20.99 -5.03 16.31
CA LYS A 49 -21.86 -5.35 17.46
C LYS A 49 -21.35 -6.51 18.31
N ASN A 50 -20.58 -7.42 17.72
CA ASN A 50 -20.03 -8.59 18.41
C ASN A 50 -18.63 -8.33 19.01
N TYR A 51 -18.04 -7.17 18.74
CA TYR A 51 -16.77 -6.74 19.31
C TYR A 51 -17.01 -5.80 20.51
N GLU A 52 -17.14 -6.35 21.72
CA GLU A 52 -16.88 -5.57 22.94
C GLU A 52 -15.37 -5.53 23.20
N PRO A 53 -14.73 -4.36 23.34
CA PRO A 53 -13.32 -4.29 23.69
C PRO A 53 -13.13 -4.61 25.18
N HIS A 54 -12.93 -5.89 25.52
CA HIS A 54 -12.38 -6.27 26.82
C HIS A 54 -10.87 -6.03 26.84
N MET A 55 -10.47 -4.77 27.09
CA MET A 55 -9.13 -4.45 27.56
C MET A 55 -9.16 -4.36 29.10
N PRO A 56 -8.34 -5.15 29.82
CA PRO A 56 -8.20 -5.01 31.27
C PRO A 56 -7.65 -3.62 31.62
N ARG A 57 -8.43 -2.82 32.34
CA ARG A 57 -7.94 -1.58 32.97
C ARG A 57 -7.03 -1.95 34.15
N HIS A 58 -5.73 -2.07 33.92
CA HIS A 58 -4.78 -2.02 35.02
C HIS A 58 -4.73 -0.57 35.54
N SER A 59 -5.37 -0.37 36.69
CA SER A 59 -5.31 0.87 37.46
C SER A 59 -4.10 0.78 38.38
N THR A 60 -3.11 1.64 38.18
CA THR A 60 -2.09 1.92 39.20
C THR A 60 -2.07 3.43 39.41
N PRO A 61 -2.30 3.94 40.65
CA PRO A 61 -2.44 5.35 40.90
C PRO A 61 -1.07 6.01 41.03
N LEU A 62 -0.84 7.11 40.32
CA LEU A 62 0.24 8.05 40.62
C LEU A 62 -0.33 9.44 40.80
N THR A 63 -0.01 9.95 41.98
CA THR A 63 -0.49 11.13 42.71
C THR A 63 -0.36 12.42 41.90
N GLU A 64 -1.39 13.27 41.99
CA GLU A 64 -1.30 14.68 41.58
C GLU A 64 -0.32 15.43 42.50
N GLU A 65 0.68 16.07 41.91
CA GLU A 65 1.32 17.23 42.53
C GLU A 65 1.41 18.37 41.50
N LYS A 66 0.74 19.48 41.82
CA LYS A 66 0.68 20.72 41.04
C LYS A 66 1.89 21.61 41.33
N LEU A 67 2.56 22.10 40.29
CA LEU A 67 3.22 23.42 40.23
C LEU A 67 3.26 23.82 38.74
N SER A 68 2.50 24.80 38.25
CA SER A 68 2.60 26.25 38.42
C SER A 68 3.95 26.86 38.02
N VAL A 69 3.85 27.86 37.14
CA VAL A 69 4.78 28.97 36.84
C VAL A 69 5.59 28.90 35.53
N LYS A 70 5.34 29.93 34.71
CA LYS A 70 6.11 30.42 33.57
C LYS A 70 7.60 30.56 33.93
N GLY A 71 8.48 30.01 33.10
CA GLY A 71 9.91 30.30 33.15
C GLY A 71 10.57 29.89 31.85
N SER A 72 11.27 30.83 31.20
CA SER A 72 12.21 30.58 30.11
C SER A 72 13.20 29.49 30.51
N PHE A 73 13.43 28.50 29.65
CA PHE A 73 14.56 27.58 29.82
C PHE A 73 15.42 27.55 28.56
N THR A 74 16.62 28.08 28.74
CA THR A 74 17.85 27.75 28.03
C THR A 74 18.06 26.24 27.91
N PRO A 75 18.69 25.76 26.82
CA PRO A 75 18.84 24.33 26.57
C PRO A 75 19.89 23.73 27.52
N LEU A 76 19.47 22.74 28.31
CA LEU A 76 20.37 21.85 29.03
C LEU A 76 20.68 20.65 28.14
N LEU A 77 21.98 20.49 27.86
CA LEU A 77 22.60 19.47 27.04
C LEU A 77 22.83 18.20 27.86
N GLY A 78 22.52 17.03 27.29
CA GLY A 78 22.83 15.68 27.81
C GLY A 78 21.56 14.84 27.96
N GLU A 79 21.33 13.71 27.31
CA GLU A 79 22.20 12.74 26.63
C GLU A 79 21.43 12.04 25.48
N ASN A 80 22.18 11.61 24.45
CA ASN A 80 21.79 10.76 23.31
C ASN A 80 20.81 11.35 22.28
N VAL A 81 21.09 12.56 21.78
CA VAL A 81 20.67 12.93 20.41
C VAL A 81 21.76 12.43 19.46
N VAL A 82 21.45 11.39 18.69
CA VAL A 82 22.30 10.92 17.59
C VAL A 82 22.69 12.13 16.74
N SER A 83 24.00 12.35 16.59
CA SER A 83 24.53 13.38 15.72
C SER A 83 23.99 13.11 14.32
N VAL A 84 23.43 14.12 13.66
CA VAL A 84 22.91 14.04 12.26
C VAL A 84 23.97 13.48 11.28
N LYS A 85 25.24 13.45 11.69
CA LYS A 85 26.39 12.88 10.97
C LYS A 85 26.47 11.36 10.98
N ASP A 86 25.85 10.67 11.93
CA ASP A 86 25.86 9.19 12.06
C ASP A 86 24.64 8.54 11.39
N ILE A 87 23.73 9.35 10.85
CA ILE A 87 22.63 8.88 10.03
C ILE A 87 23.20 8.46 8.66
N PRO A 88 22.91 7.24 8.19
CA PRO A 88 23.19 6.80 6.82
C PRO A 88 22.93 7.91 5.80
N LYS A 89 23.94 8.21 4.96
CA LYS A 89 23.80 9.22 3.91
C LYS A 89 22.62 8.82 3.01
N LEU A 90 21.96 9.82 2.41
CA LEU A 90 20.74 9.62 1.60
C LEU A 90 20.90 8.54 0.51
N GLU A 91 22.13 8.26 0.06
CA GLU A 91 22.47 7.22 -0.92
C GLU A 91 22.22 5.78 -0.43
N GLU A 92 22.08 5.54 0.87
CA GLU A 92 21.79 4.22 1.46
C GLU A 92 20.29 3.97 1.69
N TRP A 93 19.44 4.97 1.44
CA TRP A 93 18.00 4.84 1.64
C TRP A 93 17.28 4.37 0.37
N PRO A 94 16.24 3.55 0.49
CA PRO A 94 15.50 3.02 -0.66
C PRO A 94 14.71 4.13 -1.37
N THR A 95 14.61 4.05 -2.69
CA THR A 95 13.68 4.89 -3.47
C THR A 95 12.44 4.10 -3.86
N PHE A 96 11.27 4.74 -3.87
CA PHE A 96 9.99 4.10 -4.16
C PHE A 96 9.15 4.94 -5.11
N SER A 97 8.88 4.40 -6.30
CA SER A 97 8.10 5.09 -7.35
C SER A 97 6.59 4.84 -7.27
N GLY A 98 6.19 3.72 -6.65
CA GLY A 98 4.80 3.24 -6.66
C GLY A 98 4.28 2.84 -8.05
N GLU A 99 5.17 2.62 -9.02
CA GLU A 99 4.87 2.24 -10.41
C GLU A 99 5.59 0.93 -10.78
N GLY A 100 4.97 0.12 -11.66
CA GLY A 100 5.56 -1.12 -12.18
C GLY A 100 5.46 -2.30 -11.22
N GLU A 101 6.43 -3.22 -11.30
CA GLU A 101 6.66 -4.26 -10.29
C GLU A 101 7.38 -3.60 -9.12
N TYR A 102 6.61 -3.01 -8.20
CA TYR A 102 7.16 -2.29 -7.06
C TYR A 102 7.17 -3.17 -5.81
N ASN A 103 8.19 -2.99 -4.99
CA ASN A 103 8.36 -3.72 -3.75
C ASN A 103 8.19 -2.78 -2.56
N HIS A 104 6.93 -2.50 -2.19
CA HIS A 104 6.63 -1.69 -1.01
C HIS A 104 7.08 -2.39 0.29
N ILE A 105 7.21 -3.72 0.26
CA ILE A 105 7.69 -4.53 1.38
C ILE A 105 9.17 -4.24 1.63
N GLU A 106 9.99 -4.19 0.59
CA GLU A 106 11.42 -3.87 0.71
C GLU A 106 11.66 -2.43 1.19
N LEU A 107 10.84 -1.46 0.74
CA LEU A 107 10.86 -0.10 1.29
C LEU A 107 10.64 -0.12 2.80
N ILE A 108 9.56 -0.76 3.26
CA ILE A 108 9.19 -0.81 4.68
C ILE A 108 10.27 -1.54 5.47
N ARG A 109 10.69 -2.73 5.02
CA ARG A 109 11.70 -3.55 5.68
C ARG A 109 13.03 -2.79 5.84
N THR A 110 13.46 -2.08 4.80
CA THR A 110 14.71 -1.31 4.86
C THR A 110 14.61 -0.18 5.86
N ILE A 111 13.50 0.58 5.87
CA ILE A 111 13.30 1.65 6.85
C ILE A 111 13.23 1.08 8.27
N ASP A 112 12.57 -0.06 8.48
CA ASP A 112 12.48 -0.72 9.78
C ASP A 112 13.85 -1.19 10.29
N MET A 113 14.66 -1.82 9.43
CA MET A 113 16.04 -2.19 9.78
C MET A 113 16.87 -0.96 10.13
N LEU A 114 16.77 0.13 9.36
CA LEU A 114 17.49 1.37 9.65
C LEU A 114 17.04 1.99 10.99
N GLN A 115 15.75 1.92 11.31
CA GLN A 115 15.22 2.39 12.58
C GLN A 115 15.77 1.58 13.75
N GLU A 116 15.84 0.25 13.61
CA GLU A 116 16.36 -0.67 14.62
C GLU A 116 17.88 -0.55 14.80
N ASP A 117 18.64 -0.58 13.71
CA ASP A 117 20.11 -0.60 13.73
C ASP A 117 20.73 0.73 14.19
N PHE A 118 20.09 1.85 13.88
CA PHE A 118 20.61 3.20 14.13
C PHE A 118 19.77 4.02 15.11
N ASN A 119 18.77 3.43 15.76
CA ASN A 119 17.84 4.11 16.69
C ASN A 119 17.26 5.41 16.11
N ILE A 120 16.88 5.39 14.83
CA ILE A 120 16.41 6.59 14.12
C ILE A 120 15.02 6.97 14.64
N THR A 121 14.84 8.25 14.98
CA THR A 121 13.53 8.76 15.41
C THR A 121 12.57 8.94 14.24
N ASP A 122 11.28 8.86 14.54
CA ASP A 122 10.23 9.00 13.53
C ASP A 122 10.27 10.34 12.80
N GLU A 123 10.73 11.43 13.45
CA GLU A 123 10.88 12.74 12.80
C GLU A 123 11.90 12.70 11.66
N ILE A 124 12.98 11.93 11.82
CA ILE A 124 14.00 11.78 10.80
C ILE A 124 13.44 10.96 9.62
N ILE A 125 12.78 9.83 9.92
CA ILE A 125 12.17 8.96 8.91
C ILE A 125 11.16 9.75 8.09
N VAL A 126 10.21 10.41 8.75
CA VAL A 126 9.15 11.20 8.11
C VAL A 126 9.72 12.38 7.34
N GLY A 127 10.79 13.01 7.84
CA GLY A 127 11.54 14.04 7.11
C GLY A 127 12.15 13.53 5.79
N LYS A 128 12.57 12.26 5.76
CA LYS A 128 13.17 11.61 4.58
C LYS A 128 12.15 11.12 3.57
N LEU A 129 10.92 10.78 3.97
CA LEU A 129 9.88 10.22 3.07
C LEU A 129 9.69 11.01 1.77
N ASN A 130 9.75 12.35 1.82
CA ASN A 130 9.66 13.21 0.63
C ASN A 130 10.74 12.93 -0.43
N SER A 131 11.93 12.51 0.00
CA SER A 131 13.05 12.15 -0.88
C SER A 131 13.01 10.68 -1.32
N LEU A 132 12.46 9.79 -0.50
CA LEU A 132 12.33 8.36 -0.83
C LEU A 132 11.25 8.14 -1.88
N PHE A 133 10.14 8.88 -1.79
CA PHE A 133 9.06 8.78 -2.75
C PHE A 133 9.36 9.52 -4.06
N THR A 134 9.18 8.81 -5.17
CA THR A 134 9.34 9.35 -6.53
C THR A 134 8.05 9.14 -7.35
N ARG A 135 7.92 9.83 -8.48
CA ARG A 135 6.83 9.65 -9.46
C ARG A 135 5.42 9.63 -8.82
N THR A 136 4.63 8.57 -9.04
CA THR A 136 3.26 8.43 -8.54
C THR A 136 3.22 8.36 -7.01
N ALA A 137 4.17 7.68 -6.36
CA ALA A 137 4.26 7.65 -4.90
C ALA A 137 4.49 9.05 -4.30
N LYS A 138 5.31 9.88 -4.96
CA LYS A 138 5.54 11.26 -4.49
C LYS A 138 4.28 12.12 -4.53
N LYS A 139 3.49 12.01 -5.60
CA LYS A 139 2.20 12.73 -5.73
C LYS A 139 1.21 12.29 -4.66
N TRP A 140 1.12 10.97 -4.42
CA TRP A 140 0.28 10.42 -3.35
C TRP A 140 0.73 10.91 -1.97
N TYR A 141 2.03 10.88 -1.69
CA TYR A 141 2.58 11.34 -0.42
C TYR A 141 2.20 12.79 -0.14
N TYR A 142 2.36 13.70 -1.12
CA TYR A 142 1.95 15.09 -0.93
C TYR A 142 0.47 15.25 -0.65
N LYS A 143 -0.39 14.50 -1.34
CA LYS A 143 -1.82 14.53 -1.07
C LYS A 143 -2.12 14.10 0.38
N MET A 144 -1.63 12.93 0.79
CA MET A 144 -1.81 12.42 2.16
C MET A 144 -1.28 13.41 3.21
N ARG A 145 -0.14 14.03 2.92
CA ARG A 145 0.51 15.02 3.78
C ARG A 145 -0.33 16.29 3.98
N MET A 146 -1.05 16.72 2.94
CA MET A 146 -1.95 17.87 2.99
C MET A 146 -3.26 17.54 3.69
N ASP A 147 -3.81 16.35 3.45
CA ASP A 147 -5.12 15.94 3.97
C ASP A 147 -5.06 15.60 5.47
N TYR A 148 -3.99 14.93 5.93
CA TYR A 148 -3.92 14.37 7.30
C TYR A 148 -2.88 15.04 8.20
N GLY A 149 -1.93 15.81 7.67
CA GLY A 149 -0.94 16.47 8.52
C GLY A 149 0.08 15.50 9.13
N LYS A 150 0.70 15.88 10.27
CA LYS A 150 1.92 15.25 10.85
C LYS A 150 1.58 13.93 11.54
N HIS A 151 2.27 12.87 11.15
CA HIS A 151 2.08 11.52 11.65
C HIS A 151 3.42 10.80 11.73
N ASP A 152 3.48 9.83 12.64
CA ASP A 152 4.60 8.95 12.93
C ASP A 152 4.84 7.92 11.80
N TRP A 153 5.94 7.18 11.90
CA TRP A 153 6.29 6.19 10.87
C TRP A 153 5.29 5.02 10.84
N SER A 154 4.74 4.64 12.00
CA SER A 154 3.77 3.54 12.10
C SER A 154 2.49 3.79 11.29
N TRP A 155 2.01 5.04 11.29
CA TRP A 155 0.88 5.47 10.48
C TRP A 155 1.23 5.46 9.00
N TRP A 156 2.38 6.03 8.62
CA TRP A 156 2.82 6.05 7.22
C TRP A 156 3.00 4.64 6.65
N LYS A 157 3.54 3.72 7.44
CA LYS A 157 3.67 2.31 7.08
C LYS A 157 2.31 1.69 6.77
N SER A 158 1.32 1.93 7.62
CA SER A 158 -0.06 1.45 7.44
C SER A 158 -0.71 2.01 6.17
N GLU A 159 -0.48 3.29 5.87
CA GLU A 159 -0.99 3.92 4.65
C GLU A 159 -0.30 3.40 3.37
N VAL A 160 1.02 3.15 3.44
CA VAL A 160 1.77 2.54 2.33
C VAL A 160 1.21 1.13 2.05
N ILE A 161 1.03 0.31 3.09
CA ILE A 161 0.43 -1.02 2.97
C ILE A 161 -0.98 -0.90 2.38
N THR A 162 -1.83 -0.04 2.93
CA THR A 162 -3.20 0.14 2.43
C THR A 162 -3.25 0.54 0.95
N LYS A 163 -2.34 1.43 0.53
CA LYS A 163 -2.32 1.94 -0.84
C LYS A 163 -1.78 0.93 -1.85
N TRP A 164 -0.78 0.14 -1.47
CA TRP A 164 0.03 -0.66 -2.40
C TRP A 164 -0.01 -2.18 -2.15
N ALA A 165 -0.45 -2.64 -0.98
CA ALA A 165 -0.73 -4.05 -0.68
C ALA A 165 -2.17 -4.46 -1.03
N ASN A 166 -2.70 -3.99 -2.18
CA ASN A 166 -4.05 -4.34 -2.62
C ASN A 166 -4.06 -5.59 -3.52
N ASN A 167 -5.20 -6.28 -3.58
CA ASN A 167 -5.35 -7.53 -4.33
C ASN A 167 -5.03 -7.38 -5.83
N SER A 168 -5.32 -6.22 -6.42
CA SER A 168 -4.98 -5.94 -7.81
C SER A 168 -3.48 -5.99 -8.09
N GLN A 169 -2.64 -5.79 -7.08
CA GLN A 169 -1.19 -5.80 -7.22
C GLN A 169 -0.61 -7.17 -7.03
N ARG A 170 -1.19 -7.96 -6.13
CA ARG A 170 -0.95 -9.39 -6.05
C ARG A 170 -1.20 -10.06 -7.41
N ILE A 171 -2.38 -9.84 -8.00
CA ILE A 171 -2.74 -10.39 -9.31
C ILE A 171 -1.78 -9.93 -10.42
N LYS A 172 -1.36 -8.65 -10.40
CA LYS A 172 -0.37 -8.15 -11.37
C LYS A 172 0.97 -8.87 -11.23
N MET A 173 1.41 -9.10 -9.99
CA MET A 173 2.67 -9.78 -9.71
C MET A 173 2.60 -11.27 -10.07
N GLU A 174 1.48 -11.95 -9.79
CA GLU A 174 1.18 -13.33 -10.23
C GLU A 174 1.27 -13.43 -11.75
N ASN A 175 0.51 -12.61 -12.48
CA ASN A 175 0.52 -12.61 -13.95
C ASN A 175 1.91 -12.30 -14.52
N ALA A 176 2.65 -11.35 -13.90
CA ALA A 176 4.00 -11.00 -14.33
C ALA A 176 4.98 -12.16 -14.11
N PHE A 177 4.83 -12.92 -13.02
CA PHE A 177 5.62 -14.11 -12.73
C PHE A 177 5.29 -15.25 -13.69
N GLU A 178 4.01 -15.61 -13.84
CA GLU A 178 3.55 -16.72 -14.70
C GLU A 178 3.89 -16.51 -16.18
N SER A 179 3.77 -15.28 -16.68
CA SER A 179 4.09 -14.96 -18.08
C SER A 179 5.59 -14.79 -18.35
N ALA A 180 6.44 -14.79 -17.32
CA ALA A 180 7.87 -14.61 -17.50
C ALA A 180 8.53 -15.91 -17.94
N ILE A 181 8.87 -15.96 -19.22
CA ILE A 181 9.71 -17.01 -19.79
C ILE A 181 11.14 -16.47 -19.91
N PHE A 182 12.11 -17.25 -19.42
CA PHE A 182 13.52 -16.87 -19.54
C PHE A 182 13.94 -16.89 -21.02
N ASN A 183 14.61 -15.81 -21.44
CA ASN A 183 15.17 -15.68 -22.77
C ASN A 183 16.64 -15.22 -22.64
N SER A 184 17.56 -16.07 -23.08
CA SER A 184 19.00 -15.87 -22.96
C SER A 184 19.56 -14.77 -23.85
N GLU A 185 18.89 -14.41 -24.94
CA GLU A 185 19.30 -13.32 -25.84
C GLU A 185 18.90 -11.95 -25.27
N LYS A 186 17.80 -11.92 -24.51
CA LYS A 186 17.22 -10.69 -23.98
C LYS A 186 17.70 -10.34 -22.57
N TYR A 187 18.02 -11.34 -21.74
CA TYR A 187 18.30 -11.13 -20.33
C TYR A 187 19.53 -11.91 -19.85
N LYS A 188 20.30 -11.28 -18.95
CA LYS A 188 21.30 -11.99 -18.16
C LYS A 188 20.59 -12.97 -17.20
N PRO A 189 21.02 -14.24 -17.11
CA PRO A 189 20.37 -15.25 -16.26
C PRO A 189 20.16 -14.77 -14.82
N LEU A 190 21.19 -14.20 -14.20
CA LEU A 190 21.16 -13.77 -12.80
C LEU A 190 20.16 -12.64 -12.55
N THR A 191 20.11 -11.64 -13.43
CA THR A 191 19.17 -10.52 -13.32
C THR A 191 17.73 -10.99 -13.49
N TRP A 192 17.48 -11.91 -14.43
CA TRP A 192 16.15 -12.48 -14.61
C TRP A 192 15.72 -13.31 -13.40
N PHE A 193 16.62 -14.13 -12.87
CA PHE A 193 16.37 -14.95 -11.69
C PHE A 193 16.07 -14.11 -10.45
N PHE A 194 16.88 -13.08 -10.15
CA PHE A 194 16.60 -12.17 -9.03
C PHE A 194 15.25 -11.49 -9.17
N LYS A 195 14.90 -11.06 -10.39
CA LYS A 195 13.58 -10.48 -10.65
C LYS A 195 12.44 -11.47 -10.36
N GLN A 196 12.60 -12.75 -10.68
CA GLN A 196 11.61 -13.78 -10.31
C GLN A 196 11.55 -14.01 -8.81
N LYS A 197 12.70 -14.05 -8.14
CA LYS A 197 12.79 -14.13 -6.67
C LYS A 197 12.03 -12.98 -6.01
N ASP A 198 12.22 -11.76 -6.49
CA ASP A 198 11.59 -10.57 -5.89
C ASP A 198 10.06 -10.59 -6.06
N ARG A 199 9.56 -11.08 -7.21
CA ARG A 199 8.13 -11.32 -7.42
C ARG A 199 7.58 -12.34 -6.44
N LEU A 200 8.29 -13.45 -6.23
CA LEU A 200 7.88 -14.49 -5.27
C LEU A 200 7.90 -13.95 -3.83
N SER A 201 8.93 -13.21 -3.42
CA SER A 201 8.98 -12.57 -2.09
C SER A 201 7.84 -11.58 -1.88
N ALA A 202 7.37 -10.90 -2.95
CA ALA A 202 6.22 -10.00 -2.87
C ALA A 202 4.88 -10.74 -2.74
N LEU A 203 4.76 -11.94 -3.31
CA LEU A 203 3.55 -12.78 -3.27
C LEU A 203 3.47 -13.61 -1.99
N HIS A 204 4.61 -14.14 -1.55
CA HIS A 204 4.79 -15.07 -0.44
C HIS A 204 5.92 -14.58 0.47
N PRO A 205 5.69 -13.49 1.22
CA PRO A 205 6.70 -12.91 2.10
C PRO A 205 7.21 -13.90 3.16
N ASP A 206 6.36 -14.85 3.55
CA ASP A 206 6.60 -15.94 4.48
C ASP A 206 7.49 -17.08 3.93
N MET A 207 7.61 -17.24 2.61
CA MET A 207 8.50 -18.26 2.02
C MET A 207 9.98 -17.85 2.01
N SER A 208 10.29 -16.58 2.26
CA SER A 208 11.64 -16.01 2.19
C SER A 208 12.59 -16.51 3.29
N ASP A 209 12.06 -17.08 4.37
CA ASP A 209 12.83 -17.45 5.58
C ASP A 209 13.41 -18.88 5.55
N THR A 210 13.38 -19.54 4.40
CA THR A 210 14.09 -20.80 4.25
C THR A 210 15.55 -20.51 3.91
N ARG A 211 16.35 -20.18 4.94
CA ARG A 211 17.82 -20.28 4.89
C ARG A 211 18.17 -21.75 4.64
N LEU A 212 18.21 -22.14 3.37
CA LEU A 212 18.86 -23.36 2.94
C LEU A 212 20.10 -22.99 2.14
N ILE A 213 21.21 -23.56 2.64
CA ILE A 213 22.60 -23.54 2.16
C ILE A 213 23.44 -22.39 2.74
#